data_AF-A0A8J7TNH4-F1
#
_entry.id   AF-A0A8J7TNH4-F1
#
_cell.length_a   1.000
_cell.length_b   1.000
_cell.length_c   1.000
_cell.angle_alpha   90.00
_cell.angle_beta   90.00
_cell.angle_gamma   90.00
#
_symmetry.space_group_name_H-M   'P 1'
#
loop_
_entity.id
_entity.type
_entity.pdbx_description
1 polymer ?
#
loop_
_entity_poly.entity_id
_entity_poly.type
_entity_poly.pdbx_seq_one_letter_code
_entity_poly.pdbx_strand_id
1 'polypeptide(L)'
;MKSFAPTKISRKRATGRNRRGSLLVVIMLTLIGVAIFFLGVIDLSVGLTKANRKHYEVEAAALAAAQELSRLVIEDPYFGYIGLGDLAPTGSLAAQDGEPLPVSSINTLMSAARNRLVIASELDNPTLVKLSLQDLKQAKRAARDLETALTEALKPSQKGKLKDRNGESIDVYGAAAKVLSQEVQNSFTLELGYLEGSGSTVSQAPKNFALAKINPNELDKGIYRPDKNYAYLNENIYFAAVGRQCALVPSQNFRRIDGNHIASIVRVTSKARIGLIAREELSGQVKLSACAQPQALGQKTIPGSFLLDLPQGKINGINTLAALLHSQVATSREVPFMIPRNGDFPSNGAKSRISDSAESLPSQNSQTETLSAPLSELIATAFHDWLRTGADNLDIDSVLQAVRCQEFQPSLFALSSPDSARFVRFDLDNQGTVRVNRTATCPFNSTRVHENQLYCFASASLKSAGGLCSISLTDQVNKLGRLNGGRHGGQPIAPETINWTDLARYSESGFAAPIAGRGKELGLLVEGKESLLADGGISCQTATFLNKSRAAIDQPRSTHYSGGLAVAVQLFPDAPELAD
;
A
#
# COMPACT_ATOMS: atom_id res chain seq x y z
N MET A 1 102.02 -73.91 20.66
CA MET A 1 101.32 -73.20 19.56
C MET A 1 99.93 -72.80 20.04
N LYS A 2 99.53 -71.57 19.69
CA LYS A 2 98.34 -70.81 20.11
C LYS A 2 97.02 -71.59 19.95
N SER A 3 96.03 -71.33 20.81
CA SER A 3 94.69 -70.82 20.42
C SER A 3 93.55 -71.16 21.40
N PHE A 4 93.05 -70.10 22.06
CA PHE A 4 91.66 -69.80 22.46
C PHE A 4 90.87 -70.65 23.48
N ALA A 5 90.50 -69.97 24.57
CA ALA A 5 89.44 -70.33 25.50
C ALA A 5 88.04 -70.05 24.94
N PRO A 6 86.99 -70.71 25.47
CA PRO A 6 85.66 -70.12 25.48
C PRO A 6 85.01 -70.02 26.87
N THR A 7 84.31 -68.90 26.99
CA THR A 7 83.50 -68.33 28.05
C THR A 7 82.32 -69.22 28.48
N LYS A 8 82.09 -69.38 29.79
CA LYS A 8 80.85 -69.94 30.35
C LYS A 8 79.78 -68.83 30.46
N ILE A 9 78.70 -68.95 29.68
CA ILE A 9 77.50 -68.11 29.80
C ILE A 9 76.52 -68.77 30.77
N SER A 10 76.18 -68.04 31.84
CA SER A 10 75.16 -68.40 32.82
C SER A 10 73.75 -68.20 32.24
N ARG A 11 72.94 -69.28 32.19
CA ARG A 11 71.50 -69.22 31.88
C ARG A 11 70.72 -68.79 33.12
N LYS A 12 70.13 -67.58 33.10
CA LYS A 12 69.06 -67.19 34.03
C LYS A 12 67.75 -67.86 33.63
N ARG A 13 67.13 -68.58 34.56
CA ARG A 13 65.74 -69.09 34.48
C ARG A 13 64.76 -67.91 34.58
N ALA A 14 63.88 -67.76 33.60
CA ALA A 14 62.73 -66.86 33.68
C ALA A 14 61.57 -67.56 34.41
N THR A 15 61.10 -66.95 35.49
CA THR A 15 59.92 -67.36 36.26
C THR A 15 58.64 -66.99 35.51
N GLY A 16 57.72 -67.95 35.38
CA GLY A 16 56.43 -67.77 34.74
C GLY A 16 55.53 -66.81 35.54
N ARG A 17 55.05 -65.76 34.87
CA ARG A 17 54.16 -64.73 35.42
C ARG A 17 52.76 -64.88 34.77
N ASN A 18 51.72 -64.87 35.60
CA ASN A 18 50.32 -65.20 35.27
C ASN A 18 49.72 -64.42 34.07
N ARG A 19 49.34 -65.14 33.00
CA ARG A 19 48.67 -64.63 31.79
C ARG A 19 47.22 -64.16 31.97
N ARG A 20 46.58 -64.38 33.14
CA ARG A 20 45.16 -64.03 33.38
C ARG A 20 44.92 -62.60 33.91
N GLY A 21 45.93 -61.92 34.46
CA GLY A 21 45.79 -60.54 34.96
C GLY A 21 45.78 -59.46 33.87
N SER A 22 46.39 -59.73 32.71
CA SER A 22 46.51 -58.75 31.62
C SER A 22 45.20 -58.55 30.84
N LEU A 23 44.37 -59.59 30.71
CA LEU A 23 43.10 -59.51 29.97
C LEU A 23 42.06 -58.68 30.72
N LEU A 24 42.00 -58.84 32.04
CA LEU A 24 41.04 -58.16 32.91
C LEU A 24 41.31 -56.65 32.96
N VAL A 25 42.59 -56.24 32.95
CA VAL A 25 43.00 -54.83 32.85
C VAL A 25 42.61 -54.23 31.50
N VAL A 26 42.79 -54.96 30.40
CA VAL A 26 42.36 -54.48 29.06
C VAL A 26 40.85 -54.33 29.01
N ILE A 27 40.07 -55.30 29.50
CA ILE A 27 38.60 -55.21 29.54
C ILE A 27 38.16 -54.00 30.37
N MET A 28 38.75 -53.79 31.55
CA MET A 28 38.47 -52.61 32.38
C MET A 28 38.79 -51.29 31.66
N LEU A 29 39.97 -51.17 31.05
CA LEU A 29 40.35 -49.98 30.30
C LEU A 29 39.44 -49.74 29.08
N THR A 30 38.98 -50.81 28.43
CA THR A 30 38.04 -50.73 27.31
C THR A 30 36.67 -50.26 27.79
N LEU A 31 36.16 -50.80 28.91
CA LEU A 31 34.91 -50.36 29.52
C LEU A 31 34.97 -48.90 29.99
N ILE A 32 36.08 -48.49 30.60
CA ILE A 32 36.32 -47.10 30.99
C ILE A 32 36.39 -46.19 29.76
N GLY A 33 37.12 -46.60 28.71
CA GLY A 33 37.21 -45.84 27.46
C GLY A 33 35.85 -45.68 26.77
N VAL A 34 35.05 -46.75 26.73
CA VAL A 34 33.68 -46.74 26.21
C VAL A 34 32.79 -45.83 27.07
N ALA A 35 32.90 -45.89 28.39
CA ALA A 35 32.15 -45.02 29.30
C ALA A 35 32.51 -43.54 29.10
N ILE A 36 33.79 -43.20 28.98
CA ILE A 36 34.26 -41.83 28.69
C ILE A 36 33.74 -41.35 27.32
N PHE A 37 33.76 -42.22 26.31
CA PHE A 37 33.23 -41.90 24.99
C PHE A 37 31.72 -41.58 25.05
N PHE A 38 30.92 -42.44 25.71
CA PHE A 38 29.49 -42.20 25.87
C PHE A 38 29.20 -40.93 26.67
N LEU A 39 29.96 -40.65 27.73
CA LEU A 39 29.85 -39.39 28.47
C LEU A 39 30.14 -38.19 27.56
N GLY A 40 31.17 -38.25 26.73
CA GLY A 40 31.48 -37.19 25.76
C GLY A 40 30.38 -36.97 24.72
N VAL A 41 29.77 -38.04 24.20
CA VAL A 41 28.64 -37.95 23.26
C VAL A 41 27.40 -37.35 23.93
N ILE A 42 27.08 -37.77 25.16
CA ILE A 42 25.95 -37.20 25.93
C ILE A 42 26.18 -35.70 26.18
N ASP A 43 27.40 -35.33 26.59
CA ASP A 43 27.75 -33.94 26.89
C ASP A 43 27.65 -33.05 25.64
N LEU A 44 28.15 -33.52 24.50
CA LEU A 44 28.01 -32.85 23.20
C LEU A 44 26.54 -32.74 22.77
N SER A 45 25.77 -33.81 22.92
CA SER A 45 24.35 -33.84 22.53
C SER A 45 23.52 -32.87 23.36
N VAL A 46 23.78 -32.78 24.67
CA VAL A 46 23.12 -31.81 25.55
C VAL A 46 23.58 -30.40 25.23
N GLY A 47 24.87 -30.18 24.98
CA GLY A 47 25.41 -28.89 24.54
C GLY A 47 24.73 -28.39 23.26
N LEU A 48 24.61 -29.24 22.24
CA LEU A 48 23.92 -28.94 20.99
C LEU A 48 22.43 -28.67 21.21
N THR A 49 21.76 -29.46 22.04
CA THR A 49 20.33 -29.25 22.35
C THR A 49 20.09 -27.92 23.06
N LYS A 50 20.96 -27.55 24.01
CA LYS A 50 20.92 -26.25 24.67
C LYS A 50 21.21 -25.11 23.68
N ALA A 51 22.20 -25.27 22.81
CA ALA A 51 22.53 -24.31 21.75
C ALA A 51 21.31 -24.03 20.84
N ASN A 52 20.70 -25.10 20.34
CA ASN A 52 19.53 -25.00 19.45
C ASN A 52 18.34 -24.36 20.16
N ARG A 53 18.08 -24.73 21.42
CA ARG A 53 17.01 -24.11 22.21
C ARG A 53 17.19 -22.59 22.33
N LYS A 54 18.40 -22.13 22.64
CA LYS A 54 18.70 -20.70 22.72
C LYS A 54 18.61 -20.02 21.35
N HIS A 55 18.96 -20.71 20.28
CA HIS A 55 18.75 -20.21 18.91
C HIS A 55 17.27 -20.02 18.58
N TYR A 56 16.42 -21.00 18.91
CA TYR A 56 14.97 -20.91 18.72
C TYR A 56 14.33 -19.78 19.54
N GLU A 57 14.85 -19.47 20.74
CA GLU A 57 14.40 -18.30 21.51
C GLU A 57 14.65 -16.98 20.74
N VAL A 58 15.82 -16.83 20.11
CA VAL A 58 16.18 -15.64 19.33
C VAL A 58 15.39 -15.55 18.03
N GLU A 59 15.11 -16.68 17.38
CA GLU A 59 14.20 -16.76 16.23
C GLU A 59 12.77 -16.35 16.59
N ALA A 60 12.24 -16.87 17.69
CA ALA A 60 10.92 -16.50 18.19
C ALA A 60 10.84 -15.01 18.55
N ALA A 61 11.90 -14.46 19.15
CA ALA A 61 11.99 -13.03 19.44
C ALA A 61 11.98 -12.18 18.18
N ALA A 62 12.68 -12.62 17.12
CA ALA A 62 12.69 -11.92 15.84
C ALA A 62 11.31 -11.92 15.19
N LEU A 63 10.61 -13.05 15.19
CA LEU A 63 9.24 -13.15 14.68
C LEU A 63 8.25 -12.29 15.47
N ALA A 64 8.32 -12.32 16.80
CA ALA A 64 7.47 -11.48 17.66
C ALA A 64 7.70 -9.99 17.38
N ALA A 65 8.96 -9.57 17.25
CA ALA A 65 9.30 -8.20 16.89
C ALA A 65 8.78 -7.82 15.49
N ALA A 66 8.95 -8.68 14.49
CA ALA A 66 8.49 -8.44 13.12
C ALA A 66 6.96 -8.33 13.04
N GLN A 67 6.24 -9.13 13.82
CA GLN A 67 4.79 -9.07 13.91
C GLN A 67 4.32 -7.75 14.52
N GLU A 68 4.96 -7.24 15.56
CA GLU A 68 4.62 -5.93 16.12
C GLU A 68 4.95 -4.78 15.16
N LEU A 69 6.10 -4.82 14.48
CA LEU A 69 6.45 -3.82 13.47
C LEU A 69 5.44 -3.76 12.31
N SER A 70 4.86 -4.90 11.91
CA SER A 70 3.87 -4.95 10.82
C SER A 70 2.60 -4.12 11.09
N ARG A 71 2.32 -3.83 12.36
CA ARG A 71 1.13 -3.09 12.81
C ARG A 71 1.36 -1.58 12.89
N LEU A 72 2.61 -1.13 12.79
CA LEU A 72 2.98 0.26 12.96
C LEU A 72 2.41 1.12 11.85
N VAL A 73 1.74 2.20 12.25
CA VAL A 73 1.17 3.20 11.36
C VAL A 73 1.68 4.58 11.77
N ILE A 74 2.06 5.40 10.79
CA ILE A 74 2.36 6.81 11.01
C ILE A 74 1.46 7.69 10.13
N GLU A 75 1.29 8.94 10.53
CA GLU A 75 0.53 9.93 9.75
C GLU A 75 1.49 10.80 8.94
N ASP A 76 1.43 10.64 7.61
CA ASP A 76 2.18 11.43 6.64
C ASP A 76 1.34 12.62 6.13
N PRO A 77 1.91 13.83 6.00
CA PRO A 77 1.15 15.01 5.58
C PRO A 77 0.75 15.01 4.09
N TYR A 78 1.31 14.15 3.25
CA TYR A 78 1.03 14.10 1.81
C TYR A 78 0.16 12.90 1.41
N PHE A 79 0.36 11.74 2.06
CA PHE A 79 -0.37 10.50 1.75
C PHE A 79 -1.40 10.11 2.82
N GLY A 80 -1.43 10.76 3.98
CA GLY A 80 -2.25 10.34 5.12
C GLY A 80 -1.59 9.18 5.88
N TYR A 81 -2.37 8.20 6.33
CA TYR A 81 -1.80 7.11 7.13
C TYR A 81 -1.00 6.15 6.26
N ILE A 82 0.23 5.85 6.69
CA ILE A 82 1.14 4.94 5.98
C ILE A 82 1.71 3.87 6.92
N GLY A 83 2.06 2.72 6.36
CA GLY A 83 2.65 1.61 7.09
C GLY A 83 3.38 0.62 6.18
N LEU A 84 3.72 -0.55 6.72
CA LEU A 84 4.38 -1.61 5.95
C LEU A 84 3.42 -2.38 5.03
N GLY A 85 2.12 -2.40 5.34
CA GLY A 85 1.08 -3.07 4.53
C GLY A 85 -0.17 -2.21 4.38
N ASP A 86 -0.98 -2.56 3.38
CA ASP A 86 -2.27 -1.88 3.17
C ASP A 86 -3.28 -2.37 4.19
N LEU A 87 -3.92 -1.43 4.88
CA LEU A 87 -4.94 -1.74 5.87
C LEU A 87 -6.23 -1.03 5.48
N ALA A 88 -7.29 -1.82 5.37
CA ALA A 88 -8.63 -1.30 5.14
C ALA A 88 -8.99 -0.30 6.25
N PRO A 89 -9.76 0.76 5.92
CA PRO A 89 -10.13 1.78 6.89
C PRO A 89 -10.81 1.18 8.13
N THR A 90 -10.45 1.67 9.32
CA THR A 90 -11.04 1.27 10.61
C THR A 90 -11.60 2.50 11.32
N GLY A 91 -12.53 2.32 12.25
CA GLY A 91 -13.16 3.44 12.96
C GLY A 91 -12.19 4.28 13.82
N SER A 92 -11.04 3.74 14.20
CA SER A 92 -10.06 4.41 15.07
C SER A 92 -9.19 5.45 14.34
N LEU A 93 -8.90 5.22 13.06
CA LEU A 93 -8.21 6.17 12.20
C LEU A 93 -9.25 6.84 11.32
N ALA A 94 -9.61 8.08 11.66
CA ALA A 94 -10.71 8.78 11.01
C ALA A 94 -10.32 10.19 10.54
N ALA A 95 -11.00 10.65 9.50
CA ALA A 95 -11.03 12.03 9.08
C ALA A 95 -11.81 12.89 10.10
N GLN A 96 -11.91 14.20 9.85
CA GLN A 96 -12.49 15.13 10.83
C GLN A 96 -14.01 14.98 10.96
N ASP A 97 -14.66 14.49 9.91
CA ASP A 97 -16.08 14.12 9.89
C ASP A 97 -16.37 12.74 10.52
N GLY A 98 -15.33 12.02 10.96
CA GLY A 98 -15.43 10.69 11.54
C GLY A 98 -15.41 9.55 10.53
N GLU A 99 -15.34 9.82 9.23
CA GLU A 99 -15.18 8.78 8.20
C GLU A 99 -13.80 8.10 8.34
N PRO A 100 -13.71 6.78 8.18
CA PRO A 100 -12.50 6.02 8.42
C PRO A 100 -11.52 6.23 7.27
N LEU A 101 -10.23 6.33 7.58
CA LEU A 101 -9.18 6.51 6.59
C LEU A 101 -8.37 5.22 6.40
N PRO A 102 -8.00 4.87 5.16
CA PRO A 102 -7.14 3.72 4.89
C PRO A 102 -5.71 3.98 5.35
N VAL A 103 -4.96 2.90 5.55
CA VAL A 103 -3.48 2.95 5.65
C VAL A 103 -2.90 2.41 4.36
N SER A 104 -2.04 3.19 3.72
CA SER A 104 -1.35 2.76 2.49
C SER A 104 0.02 2.16 2.81
N SER A 105 0.37 1.04 2.19
CA SER A 105 1.71 0.48 2.28
C SER A 105 2.71 1.40 1.60
N ILE A 106 3.90 1.54 2.19
CA ILE A 106 5.00 2.25 1.54
C ILE A 106 5.36 1.65 0.17
N ASN A 107 5.24 0.33 0.02
CA ASN A 107 5.48 -0.34 -1.25
C ASN A 107 4.43 0.02 -2.29
N THR A 108 3.18 0.13 -1.87
CA THR A 108 2.06 0.52 -2.73
C THR A 108 2.23 1.96 -3.21
N LEU A 109 2.66 2.88 -2.34
CA LEU A 109 2.97 4.25 -2.73
C LEU A 109 4.11 4.32 -3.76
N MET A 110 5.18 3.54 -3.56
CA MET A 110 6.31 3.47 -4.49
C MET A 110 5.91 2.87 -5.85
N SER A 111 5.15 1.78 -5.84
CA SER A 111 4.64 1.14 -7.07
C SER A 111 3.66 2.04 -7.82
N ALA A 112 2.72 2.67 -7.11
CA ALA A 112 1.74 3.58 -7.69
C ALA A 112 2.40 4.80 -8.34
N ALA A 113 3.39 5.41 -7.68
CA ALA A 113 4.14 6.53 -8.24
C ALA A 113 4.91 6.10 -9.51
N ARG A 114 5.52 4.90 -9.49
CA ARG A 114 6.19 4.32 -10.65
C ARG A 114 5.23 4.11 -11.83
N ASN A 115 4.09 3.45 -11.59
CA ASN A 115 3.12 3.15 -12.64
C ASN A 115 2.55 4.43 -13.26
N ARG A 116 2.29 5.46 -12.44
CA ARG A 116 1.85 6.78 -12.94
C ARG A 116 2.94 7.50 -13.74
N LEU A 117 4.20 7.39 -13.34
CA LEU A 117 5.32 7.93 -14.11
C LEU A 117 5.46 7.25 -15.48
N VAL A 118 5.23 5.94 -15.55
CA VAL A 118 5.17 5.19 -16.81
C VAL A 118 4.01 5.69 -17.68
N ILE A 119 2.79 5.76 -17.15
CA ILE A 119 1.61 6.28 -17.86
C ILE A 119 1.86 7.71 -18.37
N ALA A 120 2.43 8.58 -17.53
CA ALA A 120 2.73 9.97 -17.86
C ALA A 120 3.74 10.07 -19.02
N SER A 121 4.79 9.25 -18.98
CA SER A 121 5.81 9.17 -20.03
C SER A 121 5.23 8.65 -21.34
N GLU A 122 4.36 7.65 -21.28
CA GLU A 122 3.71 7.11 -22.48
C GLU A 122 2.74 8.13 -23.08
N LEU A 123 1.99 8.85 -22.25
CA LEU A 123 1.12 9.92 -22.74
C LEU A 123 1.89 11.10 -23.33
N ASP A 124 3.20 11.25 -23.09
CA ASP A 124 4.00 12.42 -23.49
C ASP A 124 3.47 13.74 -22.89
N ASN A 125 3.03 13.67 -21.63
CA ASN A 125 2.50 14.83 -20.91
C ASN A 125 3.47 15.30 -19.81
N PRO A 126 4.16 16.44 -19.99
CA PRO A 126 5.20 16.90 -19.07
C PRO A 126 4.66 17.25 -17.69
N THR A 127 3.42 17.73 -17.59
CA THR A 127 2.77 18.02 -16.31
C THR A 127 2.54 16.72 -15.52
N LEU A 128 2.04 15.67 -16.17
CA LEU A 128 1.87 14.36 -15.53
C LEU A 128 3.21 13.77 -15.07
N VAL A 129 4.28 13.95 -15.86
CA VAL A 129 5.63 13.50 -15.49
C VAL A 129 6.11 14.24 -14.24
N LYS A 130 5.97 15.58 -14.21
CA LYS A 130 6.32 16.42 -13.06
C LYS A 130 5.59 16.00 -11.79
N LEU A 131 4.26 15.79 -11.88
CA LEU A 131 3.44 15.36 -10.75
C LEU A 131 3.85 13.96 -10.25
N SER A 132 4.09 13.02 -11.17
CA SER A 132 4.51 11.65 -10.81
C SER A 132 5.89 11.62 -10.15
N LEU A 133 6.83 12.45 -10.61
CA LEU A 133 8.14 12.62 -9.98
C LEU A 133 8.02 13.26 -8.58
N GLN A 134 7.11 14.22 -8.41
CA GLN A 134 6.82 14.79 -7.10
C GLN A 134 6.28 13.73 -6.15
N ASP A 135 5.32 12.90 -6.58
CA ASP A 135 4.80 11.79 -5.77
C ASP A 135 5.90 10.81 -5.38
N LEU A 136 6.78 10.44 -6.32
CA LEU A 136 7.89 9.56 -6.01
C LEU A 136 8.86 10.18 -4.98
N LYS A 137 9.13 11.48 -5.08
CA LYS A 137 9.93 12.20 -4.09
C LYS A 137 9.25 12.19 -2.72
N GLN A 138 7.93 12.42 -2.66
CA GLN A 138 7.20 12.35 -1.39
C GLN A 138 7.15 10.93 -0.84
N ALA A 139 7.01 9.90 -1.68
CA ALA A 139 7.01 8.51 -1.25
C ALA A 139 8.38 8.12 -0.66
N LYS A 140 9.48 8.56 -1.28
CA LYS A 140 10.84 8.40 -0.72
C LYS A 140 11.02 9.11 0.62
N ARG A 141 10.43 10.30 0.81
CA ARG A 141 10.42 11.00 2.11
C ARG A 141 9.65 10.18 3.14
N ALA A 142 8.43 9.79 2.81
CA ALA A 142 7.54 9.01 3.67
C ALA A 142 8.16 7.66 4.07
N ALA A 143 8.94 7.02 3.18
CA ALA A 143 9.71 5.82 3.50
C ALA A 143 10.74 6.08 4.61
N ARG A 144 11.48 7.19 4.55
CA ARG A 144 12.47 7.55 5.58
C ARG A 144 11.81 7.90 6.92
N ASP A 145 10.66 8.57 6.86
CA ASP A 145 9.88 8.90 8.05
C ASP A 145 9.37 7.60 8.72
N LEU A 146 8.90 6.65 7.92
CA LEU A 146 8.50 5.32 8.38
C LEU A 146 9.69 4.52 8.95
N GLU A 147 10.84 4.51 8.28
CA GLU A 147 12.06 3.86 8.79
C GLU A 147 12.52 4.44 10.12
N THR A 148 12.41 5.76 10.29
CA THR A 148 12.72 6.43 11.54
C THR A 148 11.79 5.93 12.64
N ALA A 149 10.48 5.89 12.38
CA ALA A 149 9.50 5.38 13.33
C ALA A 149 9.70 3.89 13.66
N LEU A 150 10.00 3.05 12.66
CA LEU A 150 10.32 1.63 12.85
C LEU A 150 11.58 1.45 13.71
N THR A 151 12.63 2.24 13.45
CA THR A 151 13.88 2.21 14.22
C THR A 151 13.66 2.66 15.66
N GLU A 152 12.81 3.67 15.87
CA GLU A 152 12.42 4.10 17.21
C GLU A 152 11.63 3.02 17.95
N ALA A 153 10.70 2.34 17.27
CA ALA A 153 9.87 1.27 17.84
C ALA A 153 10.70 0.11 18.45
N LEU A 154 11.92 -0.12 17.96
CA LEU A 154 12.84 -1.12 18.48
C LEU A 154 13.42 -0.77 19.86
N LYS A 155 13.29 0.47 20.32
CA LYS A 155 13.87 0.94 21.58
C LYS A 155 12.93 0.63 22.77
N PRO A 156 13.48 0.24 23.95
CA PRO A 156 12.66 -0.04 25.13
C PRO A 156 11.85 1.18 25.62
N SER A 157 12.30 2.40 25.31
CA SER A 157 11.68 3.65 25.74
C SER A 157 10.42 4.06 24.98
N GLN A 158 10.02 3.27 23.96
CA GLN A 158 8.87 3.57 23.10
C GLN A 158 7.59 2.79 23.44
N LYS A 159 7.62 1.95 24.48
CA LYS A 159 6.43 1.27 24.99
C LYS A 159 5.29 2.27 25.27
N GLY A 160 4.11 2.04 24.69
CA GLY A 160 2.93 2.89 24.91
C GLY A 160 2.80 4.11 24.00
N LYS A 161 3.85 4.47 23.25
CA LYS A 161 3.89 5.73 22.49
C LYS A 161 3.45 5.59 21.04
N LEU A 162 3.78 4.45 20.44
CA LEU A 162 3.39 4.12 19.08
C LEU A 162 2.08 3.35 19.10
N LYS A 163 1.22 3.62 18.12
CA LYS A 163 -0.10 3.02 18.01
C LYS A 163 -0.27 2.31 16.67
N ASP A 164 -1.12 1.30 16.67
CA ASP A 164 -1.56 0.65 15.45
C ASP A 164 -2.82 1.32 14.86
N ARG A 165 -3.34 0.73 13.77
CA ARG A 165 -4.58 1.17 13.12
C ARG A 165 -5.84 1.13 13.99
N ASN A 166 -5.83 0.41 15.10
CA ASN A 166 -6.95 0.32 16.03
C ASN A 166 -6.77 1.28 17.23
N GLY A 167 -5.63 1.96 17.32
CA GLY A 167 -5.25 2.78 18.46
C GLY A 167 -4.60 2.00 19.60
N GLU A 168 -4.32 0.70 19.40
CA GLU A 168 -3.64 -0.14 20.39
C GLU A 168 -2.15 0.20 20.44
N SER A 169 -1.57 0.16 21.63
CA SER A 169 -0.14 0.40 21.82
C SER A 169 0.70 -0.71 21.18
N ILE A 170 1.77 -0.31 20.51
CA ILE A 170 2.81 -1.21 19.98
C ILE A 170 3.98 -1.26 20.97
N ASP A 171 4.47 -2.47 21.28
CA ASP A 171 5.63 -2.70 22.16
C ASP A 171 6.54 -3.79 21.56
N VAL A 172 7.32 -3.41 20.55
CA VAL A 172 8.20 -4.33 19.81
C VAL A 172 9.27 -4.94 20.72
N TYR A 173 9.94 -4.11 21.52
CA TYR A 173 10.98 -4.56 22.43
C TYR A 173 10.41 -5.49 23.51
N GLY A 174 9.27 -5.15 24.10
CA GLY A 174 8.60 -5.98 25.10
C GLY A 174 8.11 -7.31 24.54
N ALA A 175 7.57 -7.32 23.31
CA ALA A 175 7.16 -8.55 22.64
C ALA A 175 8.34 -9.50 22.40
N ALA A 176 9.48 -8.98 21.93
CA ALA A 176 10.71 -9.75 21.78
C ALA A 176 11.25 -10.26 23.12
N ALA A 177 11.27 -9.40 24.14
CA ALA A 177 11.77 -9.74 25.47
C ALA A 177 10.97 -10.87 26.14
N LYS A 178 9.64 -10.91 25.93
CA LYS A 178 8.73 -11.86 26.59
C LYS A 178 9.01 -13.33 26.24
N VAL A 179 9.58 -13.59 25.06
CA VAL A 179 9.87 -14.96 24.59
C VAL A 179 11.31 -15.41 24.88
N LEU A 180 12.16 -14.51 25.37
CA LEU A 180 13.54 -14.80 25.71
C LEU A 180 13.67 -15.29 27.16
N SER A 181 14.57 -16.25 27.41
CA SER A 181 15.00 -16.55 28.78
C SER A 181 15.80 -15.38 29.37
N GLN A 182 15.75 -15.18 30.69
CA GLN A 182 16.45 -14.07 31.38
C GLN A 182 17.92 -13.93 30.96
N GLU A 183 18.63 -15.05 30.80
CA GLU A 183 20.02 -15.06 30.36
C GLU A 183 20.21 -14.39 28.99
N VAL A 184 19.37 -14.75 28.00
CA VAL A 184 19.42 -14.20 26.64
C VAL A 184 18.88 -12.78 26.62
N GLN A 185 17.86 -12.51 27.44
CA GLN A 185 17.22 -11.21 27.58
C GLN A 185 18.16 -10.13 28.16
N ASN A 186 19.16 -10.51 28.95
CA ASN A 186 20.09 -9.55 29.54
C ASN A 186 21.06 -8.94 28.52
N SER A 187 21.20 -9.54 27.33
CA SER A 187 22.20 -9.10 26.34
C SER A 187 21.64 -8.93 24.93
N PHE A 188 20.32 -9.03 24.74
CA PHE A 188 19.75 -8.90 23.41
C PHE A 188 19.67 -7.46 22.92
N THR A 189 19.77 -7.30 21.61
CA THR A 189 19.56 -6.04 20.90
C THR A 189 18.68 -6.27 19.68
N LEU A 190 17.91 -5.24 19.32
CA LEU A 190 17.12 -5.19 18.10
C LEU A 190 17.76 -4.19 17.14
N GLU A 191 17.87 -4.56 15.87
CA GLU A 191 18.36 -3.70 14.81
C GLU A 191 17.42 -3.76 13.60
N LEU A 192 17.20 -2.62 12.92
CA LEU A 192 16.45 -2.54 11.66
C LEU A 192 17.41 -2.58 10.47
N GLY A 193 16.99 -3.19 9.38
CA GLY A 193 17.75 -3.24 8.13
C GLY A 193 16.94 -3.74 6.94
N TYR A 194 17.64 -4.16 5.90
CA TYR A 194 17.05 -4.72 4.68
C TYR A 194 17.73 -6.06 4.32
N LEU A 195 17.22 -6.73 3.29
CA LEU A 195 17.78 -7.98 2.77
C LEU A 195 18.40 -7.76 1.40
N GLU A 196 19.60 -8.30 1.20
CA GLU A 196 20.26 -8.39 -0.10
C GLU A 196 20.17 -9.83 -0.62
N GLY A 197 19.78 -10.02 -1.88
CA GLY A 197 19.69 -11.34 -2.51
C GLY A 197 18.61 -12.27 -1.96
N SER A 198 17.67 -11.78 -1.14
CA SER A 198 16.57 -12.57 -0.57
C SER A 198 15.43 -11.68 -0.05
N GLY A 199 14.39 -12.31 0.49
CA GLY A 199 13.18 -11.65 0.98
C GLY A 199 12.09 -11.68 -0.07
N SER A 200 10.88 -11.37 0.37
CA SER A 200 9.70 -11.28 -0.49
C SER A 200 9.08 -9.90 -0.41
N THR A 201 8.25 -9.54 -1.38
CA THR A 201 7.28 -8.45 -1.22
C THR A 201 5.88 -8.99 -1.45
N VAL A 202 4.86 -8.15 -1.27
CA VAL A 202 3.48 -8.42 -1.70
C VAL A 202 3.08 -7.58 -2.92
N SER A 203 4.00 -6.74 -3.40
CA SER A 203 3.77 -5.69 -4.40
C SER A 203 3.81 -6.26 -5.80
N GLN A 204 2.69 -6.21 -6.51
CA GLN A 204 2.61 -6.70 -7.88
C GLN A 204 3.35 -5.75 -8.83
N ALA A 205 4.09 -6.33 -9.78
CA ALA A 205 4.57 -5.58 -10.93
C ALA A 205 3.42 -5.36 -11.93
N PRO A 206 3.48 -4.29 -12.75
CA PRO A 206 2.49 -4.05 -13.79
C PRO A 206 2.46 -5.22 -14.78
N LYS A 207 1.27 -5.52 -15.33
CA LYS A 207 1.05 -6.66 -16.22
C LYS A 207 1.88 -6.59 -17.51
N ASN A 208 2.12 -5.39 -18.03
CA ASN A 208 2.93 -5.18 -19.24
C ASN A 208 4.36 -4.77 -18.88
N PHE A 209 5.23 -5.78 -18.81
CA PHE A 209 6.63 -5.61 -18.46
C PHE A 209 7.42 -4.81 -19.49
N ALA A 210 7.09 -4.93 -20.79
CA ALA A 210 7.80 -4.22 -21.85
C ALA A 210 7.59 -2.71 -21.74
N LEU A 211 6.33 -2.28 -21.60
CA LEU A 211 5.97 -0.88 -21.42
C LEU A 211 6.53 -0.33 -20.10
N ALA A 212 6.44 -1.12 -19.02
CA ALA A 212 7.01 -0.76 -17.73
C ALA A 212 8.55 -0.82 -17.67
N LYS A 213 9.24 -1.27 -18.72
CA LYS A 213 10.69 -1.49 -18.79
C LYS A 213 11.23 -2.38 -17.64
N ILE A 214 10.52 -3.47 -17.34
CA ILE A 214 10.90 -4.45 -16.32
C ILE A 214 11.34 -5.74 -17.01
N ASN A 215 12.46 -6.32 -16.57
CA ASN A 215 12.84 -7.66 -16.98
C ASN A 215 12.08 -8.70 -16.12
N PRO A 216 11.27 -9.60 -16.70
CA PRO A 216 10.51 -10.58 -15.93
C PRO A 216 11.39 -11.50 -15.07
N ASN A 217 12.65 -11.73 -15.45
CA ASN A 217 13.60 -12.53 -14.68
C ASN A 217 14.07 -11.86 -13.38
N GLU A 218 13.79 -10.56 -13.23
CA GLU A 218 14.06 -9.79 -12.01
C GLU A 218 12.87 -9.78 -11.05
N LEU A 219 11.77 -10.45 -11.40
CA LEU A 219 10.58 -10.60 -10.55
C LEU A 219 10.53 -12.00 -9.95
N ASP A 220 9.83 -12.13 -8.83
CA ASP A 220 9.43 -13.44 -8.29
C ASP A 220 7.96 -13.68 -8.62
N LYS A 221 7.68 -14.47 -9.66
CA LYS A 221 6.30 -14.78 -10.11
C LYS A 221 5.42 -13.53 -10.33
N GLY A 222 5.99 -12.47 -10.92
CA GLY A 222 5.28 -11.21 -11.18
C GLY A 222 5.28 -10.23 -10.00
N ILE A 223 5.93 -10.56 -8.88
CA ILE A 223 6.07 -9.70 -7.70
C ILE A 223 7.45 -9.04 -7.70
N TYR A 224 7.52 -7.77 -7.30
CA TYR A 224 8.79 -7.07 -7.14
C TYR A 224 9.66 -7.73 -6.07
N ARG A 225 10.97 -7.80 -6.31
CA ARG A 225 11.94 -8.24 -5.31
C ARG A 225 12.44 -7.04 -4.49
N PRO A 226 12.64 -7.18 -3.17
CA PRO A 226 13.06 -6.05 -2.34
C PRO A 226 14.54 -5.65 -2.55
N ASP A 227 15.37 -6.57 -3.07
CA ASP A 227 16.81 -6.39 -3.28
C ASP A 227 17.16 -5.78 -4.65
N LYS A 228 16.16 -5.40 -5.45
CA LYS A 228 16.34 -4.91 -6.82
C LYS A 228 15.87 -3.48 -6.96
N ASN A 229 16.59 -2.73 -7.80
CA ASN A 229 16.24 -1.38 -8.21
C ASN A 229 15.43 -1.43 -9.51
N TYR A 230 14.17 -0.99 -9.47
CA TYR A 230 13.29 -0.94 -10.65
C TYR A 230 13.23 0.46 -11.24
N ALA A 231 14.41 0.99 -11.59
CA ALA A 231 14.56 2.37 -12.01
C ALA A 231 13.71 2.72 -13.24
N TYR A 232 13.22 3.95 -13.29
CA TYR A 232 12.49 4.50 -14.44
C TYR A 232 12.76 6.00 -14.56
N LEU A 233 13.03 6.50 -15.76
CA LEU A 233 13.42 7.91 -16.01
C LEU A 233 14.51 8.43 -15.05
N ASN A 234 15.56 7.64 -14.84
CA ASN A 234 16.70 7.92 -13.95
C ASN A 234 16.36 8.00 -12.45
N GLU A 235 15.15 7.64 -12.04
CA GLU A 235 14.77 7.54 -10.63
C GLU A 235 14.94 6.12 -10.12
N ASN A 236 15.71 5.95 -9.04
CA ASN A 236 15.84 4.66 -8.35
C ASN A 236 14.60 4.35 -7.51
N ILE A 237 14.12 3.12 -7.58
CA ILE A 237 12.88 2.67 -6.93
C ILE A 237 13.14 1.31 -6.28
N TYR A 238 13.08 1.28 -4.95
CA TYR A 238 13.26 0.10 -4.12
C TYR A 238 11.98 -0.21 -3.34
N PHE A 239 11.83 -1.46 -2.93
CA PHE A 239 10.69 -1.93 -2.16
C PHE A 239 11.15 -2.51 -0.82
N ALA A 240 10.36 -2.29 0.22
CA ALA A 240 10.53 -2.91 1.52
C ALA A 240 10.27 -4.42 1.42
N ALA A 241 11.08 -5.21 2.13
CA ALA A 241 10.88 -6.64 2.26
C ALA A 241 9.75 -6.94 3.26
N VAL A 242 8.56 -7.25 2.75
CA VAL A 242 7.36 -7.57 3.54
C VAL A 242 6.63 -8.78 2.94
N GLY A 243 6.41 -9.81 3.75
CA GLY A 243 5.84 -11.08 3.30
C GLY A 243 4.33 -11.12 3.51
N ARG A 244 3.64 -12.12 2.93
CA ARG A 244 2.22 -12.35 3.26
C ARG A 244 2.00 -12.79 4.70
N GLN A 245 3.05 -13.29 5.34
CA GLN A 245 3.11 -13.69 6.74
C GLN A 245 4.49 -13.36 7.28
N CYS A 246 4.61 -13.21 8.60
CA CYS A 246 5.90 -13.06 9.24
C CYS A 246 6.72 -14.34 9.06
N ALA A 247 7.99 -14.21 8.69
CA ALA A 247 8.86 -15.35 8.43
C ALA A 247 10.30 -15.07 8.83
N LEU A 248 11.02 -16.12 9.25
CA LEU A 248 12.45 -16.05 9.46
C LEU A 248 13.16 -15.93 8.11
N VAL A 249 14.21 -15.11 8.08
CA VAL A 249 15.02 -14.86 6.88
C VAL A 249 16.50 -15.06 7.18
N PRO A 250 17.32 -15.44 6.19
CA PRO A 250 18.73 -15.74 6.43
C PRO A 250 19.51 -14.53 6.98
N SER A 251 20.07 -14.66 8.18
CA SER A 251 20.84 -13.58 8.83
C SER A 251 22.05 -13.11 8.02
N GLN A 252 22.61 -13.96 7.15
CA GLN A 252 23.76 -13.64 6.28
C GLN A 252 23.42 -12.61 5.19
N ASN A 253 22.13 -12.52 4.82
CA ASN A 253 21.63 -11.61 3.80
C ASN A 253 21.18 -10.26 4.38
N PHE A 254 21.17 -10.13 5.71
CA PHE A 254 20.83 -8.88 6.37
C PHE A 254 21.91 -7.82 6.10
N ARG A 255 21.44 -6.62 5.80
CA ARG A 255 22.26 -5.41 5.65
C ARG A 255 21.68 -4.29 6.51
N ARG A 256 22.58 -3.43 7.00
CA ARG A 256 22.19 -2.22 7.75
C ARG A 256 21.59 -1.19 6.81
N ILE A 257 20.79 -0.29 7.35
CA ILE A 257 20.22 0.86 6.63
C ILE A 257 21.32 1.60 5.86
N ASP A 258 21.12 1.80 4.56
CA ASP A 258 22.06 2.47 3.66
C ASP A 258 21.53 3.79 3.08
N GLY A 259 20.29 4.16 3.42
CA GLY A 259 19.61 5.36 2.94
C GLY A 259 19.01 5.24 1.52
N ASN A 260 19.17 4.09 0.87
CA ASN A 260 18.61 3.80 -0.46
C ASN A 260 17.49 2.76 -0.40
N HIS A 261 17.76 1.61 0.24
CA HIS A 261 16.79 0.53 0.39
C HIS A 261 15.83 0.82 1.53
N ILE A 262 14.58 0.37 1.37
CA ILE A 262 13.56 0.57 2.41
C ILE A 262 13.73 -0.47 3.53
N ALA A 263 14.20 -0.03 4.68
CA ALA A 263 14.48 -0.88 5.82
C ALA A 263 13.19 -1.31 6.54
N SER A 264 13.02 -2.62 6.69
CA SER A 264 11.82 -3.25 7.27
C SER A 264 12.13 -4.52 8.06
N ILE A 265 13.34 -5.05 7.95
CA ILE A 265 13.74 -6.33 8.51
C ILE A 265 14.28 -6.12 9.90
N VAL A 266 13.78 -6.89 10.86
CA VAL A 266 14.29 -6.85 12.23
C VAL A 266 15.32 -7.96 12.42
N ARG A 267 16.46 -7.60 13.00
CA ARG A 267 17.49 -8.52 13.48
C ARG A 267 17.52 -8.49 15.00
N VAL A 268 17.43 -9.67 15.60
CA VAL A 268 17.70 -9.86 17.03
C VAL A 268 19.11 -10.44 17.15
N THR A 269 19.96 -9.82 17.94
CA THR A 269 21.23 -10.44 18.35
C THR A 269 21.30 -10.56 19.86
N SER A 270 21.90 -11.64 20.36
CA SER A 270 22.11 -11.84 21.80
C SER A 270 23.33 -12.74 22.06
N LYS A 271 23.73 -12.87 23.32
CA LYS A 271 24.76 -13.78 23.79
C LYS A 271 24.16 -14.77 24.79
N ALA A 272 24.51 -16.05 24.68
CA ALA A 272 24.12 -17.08 25.63
C ALA A 272 25.34 -17.91 26.04
N ARG A 273 25.39 -18.37 27.29
CA ARG A 273 26.37 -19.35 27.75
C ARG A 273 25.82 -20.75 27.49
N ILE A 274 26.68 -21.61 26.94
CA ILE A 274 26.34 -23.01 26.70
C ILE A 274 27.12 -23.86 27.69
N GLY A 275 26.44 -24.27 28.76
CA GLY A 275 27.02 -25.16 29.77
C GLY A 275 26.96 -26.62 29.34
N LEU A 276 28.13 -27.27 29.31
CA LEU A 276 28.29 -28.72 29.23
C LEU A 276 28.07 -29.34 30.62
N ILE A 277 27.44 -30.51 30.69
CA ILE A 277 27.15 -31.26 31.93
C ILE A 277 28.45 -31.66 32.64
N ALA A 278 29.44 -32.18 31.91
CA ALA A 278 30.65 -32.73 32.54
C ALA A 278 31.76 -31.69 32.69
N ARG A 279 31.65 -30.54 32.02
CA ARG A 279 32.72 -29.54 31.85
C ARG A 279 32.16 -28.12 31.89
N GLU A 280 31.63 -27.73 33.04
CA GLU A 280 31.08 -26.38 33.25
C GLU A 280 32.13 -25.27 33.02
N GLU A 281 33.41 -25.56 33.30
CA GLU A 281 34.56 -24.70 33.04
C GLU A 281 34.86 -24.45 31.54
N LEU A 282 34.37 -25.33 30.65
CA LEU A 282 34.49 -25.17 29.20
C LEU A 282 33.24 -24.53 28.59
N SER A 283 32.35 -23.96 29.42
CA SER A 283 31.18 -23.24 28.93
C SER A 283 31.59 -21.98 28.14
N GLY A 284 31.25 -21.97 26.85
CA GLY A 284 31.52 -20.85 25.95
C GLY A 284 30.35 -19.88 25.85
N GLN A 285 30.63 -18.60 25.59
CA GLN A 285 29.62 -17.66 25.11
C GLN A 285 29.45 -17.80 23.60
N VAL A 286 28.21 -17.99 23.15
CA VAL A 286 27.86 -18.04 21.73
C VAL A 286 27.04 -16.81 21.38
N LYS A 287 27.38 -16.17 20.26
CA LYS A 287 26.59 -15.10 19.66
C LYS A 287 25.46 -15.71 18.85
N LEU A 288 24.24 -15.34 19.18
CA LEU A 288 23.02 -15.76 18.51
C LEU A 288 22.50 -14.59 17.67
N SER A 289 21.97 -14.89 16.48
CA SER A 289 21.42 -13.87 15.60
C SER A 289 20.33 -14.46 14.70
N ALA A 290 19.13 -13.91 14.78
CA ALA A 290 18.04 -14.24 13.86
C ALA A 290 17.49 -12.98 13.23
N CYS A 291 17.01 -13.11 12.00
CA CYS A 291 16.33 -12.04 11.28
C CYS A 291 14.93 -12.49 10.92
N ALA A 292 13.98 -11.57 10.98
CA ALA A 292 12.61 -11.83 10.60
C ALA A 292 12.07 -10.73 9.70
N GLN A 293 11.30 -11.16 8.71
CA GLN A 293 10.58 -10.32 7.78
C GLN A 293 9.16 -10.07 8.31
N PRO A 294 8.69 -8.81 8.36
CA PRO A 294 7.32 -8.50 8.74
C PRO A 294 6.29 -8.98 7.72
N GLN A 295 5.05 -9.09 8.16
CA GLN A 295 3.92 -9.30 7.28
C GLN A 295 3.38 -7.99 6.70
N ALA A 296 2.81 -8.06 5.51
CA ALA A 296 1.97 -7.04 4.91
C ALA A 296 0.80 -7.74 4.21
N LEU A 297 -0.37 -7.11 4.29
CA LEU A 297 -1.49 -7.46 3.43
C LEU A 297 -1.32 -6.70 2.11
N GLY A 298 -1.65 -7.37 1.00
CA GLY A 298 -1.75 -6.71 -0.29
C GLY A 298 -3.02 -5.85 -0.39
N GLN A 299 -3.03 -4.95 -1.38
CA GLN A 299 -4.00 -3.88 -1.53
C GLN A 299 -5.47 -4.34 -1.56
N LYS A 300 -6.33 -3.59 -0.84
CA LYS A 300 -7.80 -3.64 -0.85
C LYS A 300 -8.40 -2.22 -0.93
N THR A 301 -7.86 -1.34 -1.76
CA THR A 301 -8.48 -0.02 -1.98
C THR A 301 -9.62 -0.15 -2.98
N ILE A 302 -10.67 0.65 -2.79
CA ILE A 302 -11.74 0.79 -3.77
C ILE A 302 -11.49 2.12 -4.47
N PRO A 303 -11.06 2.08 -5.74
CA PRO A 303 -10.62 3.28 -6.43
C PRO A 303 -11.80 4.18 -6.81
N GLY A 304 -11.49 5.45 -7.02
CA GLY A 304 -12.44 6.47 -7.39
C GLY A 304 -12.79 6.50 -8.86
N SER A 305 -13.87 7.21 -9.16
CA SER A 305 -14.41 7.37 -10.51
C SER A 305 -13.99 8.73 -11.05
N PHE A 306 -13.56 8.78 -12.32
CA PHE A 306 -13.37 10.02 -13.06
C PHE A 306 -14.58 10.24 -13.96
N LEU A 307 -15.26 11.37 -13.79
CA LEU A 307 -16.46 11.73 -14.52
C LEU A 307 -16.16 12.84 -15.51
N LEU A 308 -16.56 12.64 -16.76
CA LEU A 308 -16.56 13.66 -17.79
C LEU A 308 -18.01 13.92 -18.20
N ASP A 309 -18.48 15.15 -18.04
CA ASP A 309 -19.81 15.60 -18.43
C ASP A 309 -19.67 16.37 -19.77
N LEU A 310 -20.18 15.73 -20.83
CA LEU A 310 -20.14 16.18 -22.21
C LEU A 310 -21.56 16.62 -22.64
N PRO A 311 -21.81 17.92 -22.79
CA PRO A 311 -23.09 18.39 -23.31
C PRO A 311 -23.25 17.87 -24.74
N GLN A 312 -24.34 17.13 -25.00
CA GLN A 312 -24.61 16.40 -26.27
C GLN A 312 -23.65 15.22 -26.57
N GLY A 313 -22.92 14.73 -25.57
CA GLY A 313 -22.06 13.55 -25.69
C GLY A 313 -20.78 13.74 -26.51
N LYS A 314 -20.48 14.96 -26.97
CA LYS A 314 -19.27 15.27 -27.75
C LYS A 314 -18.77 16.69 -27.51
N ILE A 315 -17.50 16.90 -27.82
CA ILE A 315 -16.91 18.24 -27.98
C ILE A 315 -16.31 18.28 -29.38
N ASN A 316 -16.71 19.23 -30.20
CA ASN A 316 -16.21 19.32 -31.56
C ASN A 316 -14.68 19.55 -31.54
N GLY A 317 -13.91 18.63 -32.12
CA GLY A 317 -12.44 18.70 -32.19
C GLY A 317 -11.70 18.08 -31.00
N ILE A 318 -12.40 17.60 -29.96
CA ILE A 318 -11.81 16.86 -28.84
C ILE A 318 -12.61 15.56 -28.69
N ASN A 319 -12.05 14.48 -29.24
CA ASN A 319 -12.77 13.20 -29.33
C ASN A 319 -12.34 12.18 -28.27
N THR A 320 -11.27 12.43 -27.51
CA THR A 320 -10.77 11.48 -26.50
C THR A 320 -10.25 12.23 -25.27
N LEU A 321 -10.10 11.52 -24.16
CA LEU A 321 -9.50 12.10 -22.95
C LEU A 321 -8.03 12.46 -23.19
N ALA A 322 -7.31 11.68 -24.01
CA ALA A 322 -5.97 12.03 -24.48
C ALA A 322 -5.96 13.36 -25.23
N ALA A 323 -6.91 13.62 -26.12
CA ALA A 323 -7.00 14.89 -26.83
C ALA A 323 -7.23 16.06 -25.86
N LEU A 324 -8.08 15.87 -24.84
CA LEU A 324 -8.32 16.88 -23.81
C LEU A 324 -7.04 17.17 -22.98
N LEU A 325 -6.25 16.15 -22.67
CA LEU A 325 -4.98 16.28 -21.93
C LEU A 325 -3.86 16.94 -22.76
N HIS A 326 -3.86 16.80 -24.09
CA HIS A 326 -2.81 17.29 -24.98
C HIS A 326 -3.15 18.56 -25.74
N SER A 327 -4.40 19.04 -25.69
CA SER A 327 -4.84 20.19 -26.46
C SER A 327 -4.31 21.52 -25.91
N GLN A 328 -2.99 21.68 -25.85
CA GLN A 328 -2.29 22.86 -25.34
C GLN A 328 -2.76 24.15 -26.01
N VAL A 329 -3.16 24.09 -27.29
CA VAL A 329 -3.69 25.27 -28.01
C VAL A 329 -5.09 25.68 -27.52
N ALA A 330 -5.93 24.73 -27.10
CA ALA A 330 -7.29 25.01 -26.61
C ALA A 330 -7.36 25.28 -25.10
N THR A 331 -6.34 24.89 -24.33
CA THR A 331 -6.32 24.91 -22.86
C THR A 331 -5.14 25.67 -22.25
N SER A 332 -4.38 26.43 -23.05
CA SER A 332 -3.25 27.24 -22.57
C SER A 332 -3.68 28.47 -21.76
N ARG A 333 -4.96 28.84 -21.81
CA ARG A 333 -5.50 29.97 -21.06
C ARG A 333 -5.34 29.72 -19.56
N GLU A 334 -4.75 30.69 -18.89
CA GLU A 334 -4.73 30.74 -17.43
C GLU A 334 -6.15 30.94 -16.89
N VAL A 335 -6.53 30.09 -15.95
CA VAL A 335 -7.87 30.09 -15.35
C VAL A 335 -7.77 30.14 -13.83
N PRO A 336 -8.70 30.84 -13.16
CA PRO A 336 -8.74 30.88 -11.71
C PRO A 336 -9.17 29.52 -11.16
N PHE A 337 -8.48 29.06 -10.14
CA PHE A 337 -8.89 27.93 -9.33
C PHE A 337 -8.83 28.28 -7.85
N MET A 338 -9.53 27.49 -7.05
CA MET A 338 -9.65 27.69 -5.62
C MET A 338 -9.54 26.39 -4.84
N ILE A 339 -9.13 26.55 -3.59
CA ILE A 339 -9.10 25.51 -2.57
C ILE A 339 -10.00 26.01 -1.45
N PRO A 340 -11.23 25.48 -1.30
CA PRO A 340 -12.16 25.98 -0.30
C PRO A 340 -11.63 25.68 1.10
N ARG A 341 -11.82 26.61 2.02
CA ARG A 341 -11.41 26.49 3.43
C ARG A 341 -12.65 26.58 4.31
N ASN A 342 -12.58 25.97 5.50
CA ASN A 342 -13.60 26.03 6.55
C ASN A 342 -14.89 25.24 6.26
N GLY A 343 -14.85 24.26 5.36
CA GLY A 343 -15.93 23.32 5.14
C GLY A 343 -16.19 23.00 3.68
N ASP A 344 -17.25 22.22 3.47
CA ASP A 344 -17.72 21.82 2.14
C ASP A 344 -18.75 22.82 1.63
N PHE A 345 -18.80 22.96 0.31
CA PHE A 345 -19.67 23.90 -0.38
C PHE A 345 -20.49 23.17 -1.46
N PRO A 346 -21.79 23.50 -1.61
CA PRO A 346 -22.57 24.42 -0.78
C PRO A 346 -22.79 23.88 0.65
N SER A 347 -22.80 24.79 1.64
CA SER A 347 -23.00 24.47 3.06
C SER A 347 -24.46 24.09 3.32
N ASN A 348 -24.74 22.80 3.41
CA ASN A 348 -26.03 22.16 3.70
C ASN A 348 -27.06 22.14 2.56
N GLY A 349 -27.22 20.97 1.93
CA GLY A 349 -28.49 20.50 1.33
C GLY A 349 -29.04 21.25 0.10
N ALA A 350 -28.50 22.40 -0.27
CA ALA A 350 -28.91 23.10 -1.47
C ALA A 350 -28.44 22.31 -2.69
N LYS A 351 -29.39 21.70 -3.41
CA LYS A 351 -29.23 21.31 -4.82
C LYS A 351 -29.12 22.57 -5.68
N SER A 352 -28.15 23.42 -5.42
CA SER A 352 -27.94 24.61 -6.24
C SER A 352 -27.03 24.21 -7.39
N ARG A 353 -27.63 24.10 -8.58
CA ARG A 353 -26.87 24.16 -9.83
C ARG A 353 -26.10 25.48 -9.80
N ILE A 354 -24.79 25.44 -10.06
CA ILE A 354 -23.92 26.61 -10.19
C ILE A 354 -24.26 27.43 -11.47
N SER A 355 -25.52 27.40 -11.94
CA SER A 355 -25.94 28.10 -13.15
C SER A 355 -26.85 29.30 -12.94
N ASP A 356 -27.53 29.51 -11.79
CA ASP A 356 -28.64 30.49 -11.78
C ASP A 356 -28.79 31.44 -10.59
N SER A 357 -27.87 31.51 -9.64
CA SER A 357 -27.92 32.60 -8.67
C SER A 357 -26.56 32.96 -8.12
N ALA A 358 -26.29 34.27 -8.09
CA ALA A 358 -25.25 34.92 -7.32
C ALA A 358 -25.48 34.76 -5.79
N GLU A 359 -25.86 33.58 -5.32
CA GLU A 359 -25.84 33.21 -3.92
C GLU A 359 -24.41 32.84 -3.55
N SER A 360 -23.64 33.90 -3.33
CA SER A 360 -22.42 33.94 -2.53
C SER A 360 -21.55 32.68 -2.58
N LEU A 361 -20.69 32.62 -3.61
CA LEU A 361 -19.28 32.33 -3.37
C LEU A 361 -18.85 33.00 -2.05
N PRO A 362 -17.96 32.37 -1.25
CA PRO A 362 -17.62 32.86 0.07
C PRO A 362 -17.36 34.35 0.01
N SER A 363 -18.08 35.11 0.85
CA SER A 363 -17.82 36.54 1.01
C SER A 363 -16.32 36.73 1.22
N GLN A 364 -15.79 37.84 0.68
CA GLN A 364 -14.36 38.23 0.64
C GLN A 364 -13.62 38.20 2.01
N ASN A 365 -14.26 37.77 3.09
CA ASN A 365 -13.68 37.53 4.40
C ASN A 365 -13.21 36.08 4.62
N SER A 366 -13.40 35.19 3.65
CA SER A 366 -12.75 33.88 3.62
C SER A 366 -11.41 34.03 2.93
N GLN A 367 -10.31 33.63 3.56
CA GLN A 367 -8.97 33.63 2.95
C GLN A 367 -8.86 32.56 1.84
N THR A 368 -9.64 32.68 0.77
CA THR A 368 -9.51 31.91 -0.46
C THR A 368 -8.50 32.64 -1.35
N GLU A 369 -7.23 32.22 -1.28
CA GLU A 369 -6.26 32.58 -2.30
C GLU A 369 -6.79 32.08 -3.65
N THR A 370 -7.20 33.01 -4.51
CA THR A 370 -7.53 32.69 -5.90
C THR A 370 -6.22 32.54 -6.63
N LEU A 371 -5.91 31.30 -7.02
CA LEU A 371 -4.69 30.95 -7.74
C LEU A 371 -5.02 30.86 -9.23
N SER A 372 -3.99 30.98 -10.08
CA SER A 372 -4.12 30.86 -11.53
C SER A 372 -3.19 29.75 -12.02
N ALA A 373 -3.68 28.93 -12.95
CA ALA A 373 -2.88 27.95 -13.66
C ALA A 373 -3.44 27.73 -15.07
N PRO A 374 -2.64 27.27 -16.04
CA PRO A 374 -3.15 26.85 -17.33
C PRO A 374 -4.20 25.74 -17.18
N LEU A 375 -5.31 25.83 -17.91
CA LEU A 375 -6.39 24.83 -17.84
C LEU A 375 -5.89 23.40 -18.12
N SER A 376 -4.93 23.23 -19.03
CA SER A 376 -4.28 21.92 -19.28
C SER A 376 -3.62 21.35 -18.03
N GLU A 377 -2.99 22.19 -17.21
CA GLU A 377 -2.32 21.74 -15.99
C GLU A 377 -3.34 21.28 -14.94
N LEU A 378 -4.48 21.97 -14.83
CA LEU A 378 -5.55 21.58 -13.91
C LEU A 378 -6.21 20.26 -14.31
N ILE A 379 -6.50 20.07 -15.60
CA ILE A 379 -7.05 18.79 -16.11
C ILE A 379 -6.04 17.66 -15.91
N ALA A 380 -4.75 17.89 -16.20
CA ALA A 380 -3.69 16.92 -15.95
C ALA A 380 -3.54 16.60 -14.46
N THR A 381 -3.64 17.60 -13.58
CA THR A 381 -3.60 17.42 -12.12
C THR A 381 -4.74 16.53 -11.66
N ALA A 382 -5.98 16.83 -12.06
CA ALA A 382 -7.13 16.04 -11.69
C ALA A 382 -7.05 14.60 -12.25
N PHE A 383 -6.60 14.43 -13.50
CA PHE A 383 -6.37 13.10 -14.06
C PHE A 383 -5.31 12.31 -13.26
N HIS A 384 -4.20 12.96 -12.89
CA HIS A 384 -3.17 12.36 -12.05
C HIS A 384 -3.70 11.95 -10.67
N ASP A 385 -4.50 12.81 -10.04
CA ASP A 385 -5.05 12.57 -8.70
C ASP A 385 -6.14 11.49 -8.71
N TRP A 386 -6.92 11.36 -9.80
CA TRP A 386 -7.76 10.18 -10.00
C TRP A 386 -6.94 8.88 -10.05
N LEU A 387 -5.83 8.86 -10.81
CA LEU A 387 -4.97 7.67 -10.87
C LEU A 387 -4.39 7.30 -9.49
N ARG A 388 -4.15 8.27 -8.59
CA ARG A 388 -3.71 8.00 -7.20
C ARG A 388 -4.66 7.07 -6.46
N THR A 389 -5.96 7.13 -6.77
CA THR A 389 -6.96 6.27 -6.12
C THR A 389 -6.83 4.79 -6.49
N GLY A 390 -6.22 4.47 -7.63
CA GLY A 390 -5.94 3.09 -8.08
C GLY A 390 -4.77 2.41 -7.40
N ALA A 391 -3.87 3.19 -6.77
CA ALA A 391 -2.70 2.73 -6.06
C ALA A 391 -1.81 1.75 -6.89
N ASP A 392 -1.38 0.59 -6.38
CA ASP A 392 -0.38 -0.26 -7.05
C ASP A 392 -0.93 -1.22 -8.11
N ASN A 393 -2.24 -1.45 -8.14
CA ASN A 393 -2.90 -2.37 -9.06
C ASN A 393 -3.22 -1.79 -10.44
N LEU A 394 -2.90 -0.51 -10.69
CA LEU A 394 -3.20 0.16 -11.97
C LEU A 394 -2.72 -0.67 -13.18
N ASP A 395 -3.66 -1.05 -14.03
CA ASP A 395 -3.38 -1.67 -15.31
C ASP A 395 -3.00 -0.59 -16.33
N ILE A 396 -1.71 -0.41 -16.53
CA ILE A 396 -1.14 0.65 -17.37
C ILE A 396 -1.71 0.61 -18.80
N ASP A 397 -1.83 -0.58 -19.40
CA ASP A 397 -2.38 -0.73 -20.74
C ASP A 397 -3.85 -0.34 -20.79
N SER A 398 -4.63 -0.80 -19.81
CA SER A 398 -6.05 -0.47 -19.72
C SER A 398 -6.27 1.05 -19.56
N VAL A 399 -5.46 1.72 -18.75
CA VAL A 399 -5.49 3.19 -18.61
C VAL A 399 -5.19 3.85 -19.94
N LEU A 400 -4.08 3.47 -20.60
CA LEU A 400 -3.68 4.08 -21.87
C LEU A 400 -4.73 3.84 -22.97
N GLN A 401 -5.29 2.63 -23.05
CA GLN A 401 -6.35 2.29 -23.98
C GLN A 401 -7.62 3.10 -23.71
N ALA A 402 -8.04 3.21 -22.45
CA ALA A 402 -9.22 4.00 -22.09
C ALA A 402 -9.03 5.48 -22.43
N VAL A 403 -7.85 6.04 -22.20
CA VAL A 403 -7.57 7.46 -22.42
C VAL A 403 -7.39 7.79 -23.90
N ARG A 404 -6.72 6.92 -24.67
CA ARG A 404 -6.38 7.16 -26.10
C ARG A 404 -7.44 6.71 -27.07
N CYS A 405 -8.16 5.62 -26.79
CA CYS A 405 -8.99 4.94 -27.79
C CYS A 405 -10.50 5.08 -27.54
N GLN A 406 -10.92 5.59 -26.38
CA GLN A 406 -12.35 5.78 -26.10
C GLN A 406 -12.82 7.09 -26.71
N GLU A 407 -13.48 6.98 -27.86
CA GLU A 407 -14.02 8.14 -28.55
C GLU A 407 -15.32 8.66 -27.90
N PHE A 408 -15.46 9.98 -27.92
CA PHE A 408 -16.64 10.74 -27.53
C PHE A 408 -17.56 10.89 -28.75
N GLN A 409 -18.31 9.83 -29.09
CA GLN A 409 -19.22 9.86 -30.24
C GLN A 409 -20.70 9.78 -29.82
N PRO A 410 -21.58 10.65 -30.36
CA PRO A 410 -23.03 10.63 -30.14
C PRO A 410 -23.69 9.26 -30.40
N SER A 411 -23.21 8.54 -31.41
CA SER A 411 -23.72 7.23 -31.86
C SER A 411 -23.44 6.08 -30.88
N LEU A 412 -22.45 6.23 -29.98
CA LEU A 412 -22.11 5.23 -28.97
C LEU A 412 -23.03 5.30 -27.74
N PHE A 413 -23.93 6.28 -27.70
CA PHE A 413 -24.88 6.50 -26.61
C PHE A 413 -26.27 5.95 -26.93
N ALA A 414 -26.32 4.79 -27.58
CA ALA A 414 -27.52 4.16 -28.12
C ALA A 414 -28.56 3.80 -27.04
N LEU A 415 -29.26 4.82 -26.55
CA LEU A 415 -30.57 4.78 -25.92
C LEU A 415 -31.45 5.77 -26.71
N SER A 416 -32.75 5.50 -26.74
CA SER A 416 -33.72 5.96 -27.75
C SER A 416 -33.98 7.48 -27.86
N SER A 417 -33.16 8.34 -27.24
CA SER A 417 -33.31 9.79 -27.23
C SER A 417 -31.96 10.51 -27.39
N PRO A 418 -31.86 11.58 -28.20
CA PRO A 418 -30.65 12.40 -28.33
C PRO A 418 -30.18 13.08 -27.02
N ASP A 419 -30.98 13.05 -25.95
CA ASP A 419 -30.64 13.55 -24.61
C ASP A 419 -30.05 12.48 -23.66
N SER A 420 -29.84 11.24 -24.13
CA SER A 420 -29.74 10.07 -23.24
C SER A 420 -28.33 9.66 -22.81
N ALA A 421 -27.26 10.34 -23.21
CA ALA A 421 -25.98 10.16 -22.51
C ALA A 421 -25.09 11.40 -22.59
N ARG A 422 -24.88 11.93 -21.40
CA ARG A 422 -24.17 13.16 -21.12
C ARG A 422 -22.88 12.86 -20.37
N PHE A 423 -22.86 11.79 -19.59
CA PHE A 423 -21.78 11.47 -18.67
C PHE A 423 -20.96 10.28 -19.19
N VAL A 424 -19.65 10.47 -19.32
CA VAL A 424 -18.66 9.42 -19.57
C VAL A 424 -17.87 9.21 -18.28
N ARG A 425 -17.94 8.00 -17.72
CA ARG A 425 -17.30 7.66 -16.45
C ARG A 425 -16.19 6.64 -16.68
N PHE A 426 -15.02 6.92 -16.12
CA PHE A 426 -13.88 6.01 -16.08
C PHE A 426 -13.77 5.47 -14.66
N ASP A 427 -14.09 4.19 -14.49
CA ASP A 427 -14.08 3.49 -13.22
C ASP A 427 -12.91 2.50 -13.21
N LEU A 428 -12.09 2.53 -12.17
CA LEU A 428 -11.12 1.45 -11.94
C LEU A 428 -11.84 0.28 -11.23
N ASP A 429 -11.59 -0.95 -11.68
CA ASP A 429 -12.02 -2.16 -10.97
C ASP A 429 -10.96 -2.65 -9.97
N ASN A 430 -11.28 -3.71 -9.23
CA ASN A 430 -10.37 -4.29 -8.23
C ASN A 430 -9.09 -4.90 -8.81
N GLN A 431 -9.00 -5.07 -10.14
CA GLN A 431 -7.79 -5.49 -10.86
C GLN A 431 -7.05 -4.29 -11.47
N GLY A 432 -7.46 -3.07 -11.12
CA GLY A 432 -6.96 -1.80 -11.66
C GLY A 432 -7.22 -1.60 -13.15
N THR A 433 -8.17 -2.33 -13.73
CA THR A 433 -8.59 -2.16 -15.13
C THR A 433 -9.58 -1.02 -15.21
N VAL A 434 -9.43 -0.14 -16.20
CA VAL A 434 -10.36 0.97 -16.44
C VAL A 434 -11.57 0.47 -17.23
N ARG A 435 -12.75 0.68 -16.66
CA ARG A 435 -14.06 0.46 -17.27
C ARG A 435 -14.66 1.80 -17.65
N VAL A 436 -15.06 1.94 -18.90
CA VAL A 436 -15.69 3.15 -19.40
C VAL A 436 -17.19 2.94 -19.52
N ASN A 437 -17.95 3.68 -18.71
CA ASN A 437 -19.40 3.64 -18.65
C ASN A 437 -19.96 4.96 -19.19
N ARG A 438 -21.13 4.90 -19.83
CA ARG A 438 -21.80 6.07 -20.42
C ARG A 438 -23.23 6.12 -19.92
N THR A 439 -23.67 7.25 -19.35
CA THR A 439 -24.99 7.37 -18.71
C THR A 439 -25.68 8.70 -19.02
N ALA A 440 -27.02 8.70 -18.99
CA ALA A 440 -27.87 9.89 -19.10
C ALA A 440 -27.78 10.80 -17.88
N THR A 441 -27.66 10.17 -16.70
CA THR A 441 -27.70 10.80 -15.39
C THR A 441 -26.35 10.68 -14.69
N CYS A 442 -26.03 11.66 -13.84
CA CYS A 442 -24.86 11.60 -12.97
C CYS A 442 -25.26 10.87 -11.68
N PRO A 443 -24.61 9.74 -11.33
CA PRO A 443 -24.89 9.03 -10.07
C PRO A 443 -24.27 9.71 -8.83
N PHE A 444 -23.51 10.79 -9.02
CA PHE A 444 -22.77 11.49 -7.98
C PHE A 444 -23.27 12.91 -7.79
N ASN A 445 -23.07 13.45 -6.60
CA ASN A 445 -23.23 14.88 -6.35
C ASN A 445 -21.98 15.65 -6.82
N SER A 446 -21.84 15.84 -8.14
CA SER A 446 -20.68 16.53 -8.73
C SER A 446 -20.61 18.02 -8.43
N THR A 447 -21.69 18.60 -7.88
CA THR A 447 -21.78 20.02 -7.52
C THR A 447 -21.20 20.35 -6.15
N ARG A 448 -20.95 19.35 -5.30
CA ARG A 448 -20.33 19.55 -3.99
C ARG A 448 -18.82 19.65 -4.15
N VAL A 449 -18.20 20.62 -3.48
CA VAL A 449 -16.75 20.81 -3.38
C VAL A 449 -16.35 20.66 -1.92
N HIS A 450 -15.39 19.77 -1.63
CA HIS A 450 -15.00 19.48 -0.25
C HIS A 450 -13.87 20.40 0.22
N GLU A 451 -13.81 20.60 1.53
CA GLU A 451 -12.76 21.40 2.16
C GLU A 451 -11.36 20.93 1.74
N ASN A 452 -10.47 21.88 1.45
CA ASN A 452 -9.07 21.69 1.07
C ASN A 452 -8.84 20.91 -0.23
N GLN A 453 -9.89 20.67 -1.02
CA GLN A 453 -9.81 20.03 -2.33
C GLN A 453 -9.79 21.06 -3.47
N LEU A 454 -9.62 20.63 -4.72
CA LEU A 454 -9.40 21.54 -5.84
C LEU A 454 -10.71 21.79 -6.61
N TYR A 455 -11.03 23.06 -6.85
CA TYR A 455 -12.15 23.47 -7.70
C TYR A 455 -11.74 24.56 -8.67
N CYS A 456 -12.21 24.47 -9.90
CA CYS A 456 -12.02 25.44 -10.95
C CYS A 456 -13.33 25.67 -11.68
N PHE A 457 -13.65 26.94 -11.94
CA PHE A 457 -14.70 27.32 -12.89
C PHE A 457 -14.16 28.40 -13.80
N ALA A 458 -14.23 28.17 -15.10
CA ALA A 458 -13.71 29.11 -16.08
C ALA A 458 -14.64 29.20 -17.28
N SER A 459 -15.20 30.40 -17.48
CA SER A 459 -16.08 30.68 -18.59
C SER A 459 -15.32 30.91 -19.89
N ALA A 460 -15.88 30.46 -21.02
CA ALA A 460 -15.32 30.65 -22.36
C ALA A 460 -13.81 30.34 -22.44
N SER A 461 -13.41 29.26 -21.79
CA SER A 461 -12.00 28.95 -21.51
C SER A 461 -11.45 27.83 -22.38
N LEU A 462 -12.31 26.93 -22.85
CA LEU A 462 -11.94 25.86 -23.76
C LEU A 462 -12.36 26.22 -25.19
N LYS A 463 -11.39 26.33 -26.10
CA LYS A 463 -11.68 26.56 -27.53
C LYS A 463 -11.91 25.22 -28.24
N SER A 464 -13.14 24.95 -28.64
CA SER A 464 -13.49 23.79 -29.47
C SER A 464 -13.74 24.21 -30.92
N ALA A 465 -13.79 23.25 -31.85
CA ALA A 465 -14.19 23.52 -33.23
C ALA A 465 -15.67 23.97 -33.34
N GLY A 466 -16.46 23.82 -32.27
CA GLY A 466 -17.87 24.24 -32.19
C GLY A 466 -18.09 25.57 -31.48
N GLY A 467 -17.03 26.28 -31.06
CA GLY A 467 -17.12 27.50 -30.27
C GLY A 467 -16.39 27.40 -28.93
N LEU A 468 -16.55 28.45 -28.12
CA LEU A 468 -16.02 28.49 -26.75
C LEU A 468 -16.91 27.66 -25.82
N CYS A 469 -16.28 27.00 -24.87
CA CYS A 469 -16.97 26.25 -23.82
C CYS A 469 -16.47 26.72 -22.45
N SER A 470 -17.41 26.83 -21.53
CA SER A 470 -17.15 26.96 -20.10
C SER A 470 -16.82 25.60 -19.50
N ILE A 471 -15.95 25.57 -18.49
CA ILE A 471 -15.56 24.35 -17.79
C ILE A 471 -15.71 24.52 -16.27
N SER A 472 -16.21 23.49 -15.62
CA SER A 472 -16.15 23.29 -14.18
C SER A 472 -15.34 22.02 -13.90
N LEU A 473 -14.34 22.11 -13.04
CA LEU A 473 -13.50 20.99 -12.66
C LEU A 473 -13.46 20.89 -11.14
N THR A 474 -13.80 19.71 -10.64
CA THR A 474 -13.86 19.37 -9.23
C THR A 474 -12.98 18.15 -8.99
N ASP A 475 -11.97 18.27 -8.15
CA ASP A 475 -11.06 17.19 -7.77
C ASP A 475 -11.03 17.06 -6.26
N GLN A 476 -11.64 15.98 -5.77
CA GLN A 476 -11.91 15.69 -4.36
C GLN A 476 -10.78 14.90 -3.67
N VAL A 477 -9.77 14.51 -4.44
CA VAL A 477 -8.67 13.63 -4.00
C VAL A 477 -7.32 14.31 -4.21
N ASN A 478 -7.31 15.63 -4.42
CA ASN A 478 -6.11 16.43 -4.64
C ASN A 478 -5.15 16.36 -3.44
N LYS A 479 -5.69 16.54 -2.23
CA LYS A 479 -4.94 16.43 -0.97
C LYS A 479 -5.46 15.28 -0.14
N LEU A 480 -4.59 14.34 0.18
CA LEU A 480 -4.93 13.14 0.95
C LEU A 480 -4.59 13.30 2.44
N GLY A 481 -5.28 12.52 3.26
CA GLY A 481 -4.97 12.37 4.67
C GLY A 481 -5.65 13.40 5.57
N ARG A 482 -5.68 13.10 6.87
CA ARG A 482 -6.42 13.90 7.87
C ARG A 482 -5.83 15.30 8.08
N LEU A 483 -4.51 15.48 7.89
CA LEU A 483 -3.84 16.77 8.12
C LEU A 483 -4.19 17.82 7.06
N ASN A 484 -4.17 17.43 5.78
CA ASN A 484 -4.28 18.37 4.66
C ASN A 484 -5.49 18.12 3.74
N GLY A 485 -6.15 16.97 3.84
CA GLY A 485 -7.28 16.59 2.98
C GLY A 485 -8.64 17.12 3.42
N GLY A 486 -8.67 18.08 4.36
CA GLY A 486 -9.89 18.70 4.87
C GLY A 486 -10.78 17.72 5.64
N ARG A 487 -12.06 18.05 5.78
CA ARG A 487 -13.03 17.29 6.58
C ARG A 487 -13.06 15.79 6.28
N HIS A 488 -12.91 15.43 5.00
CA HIS A 488 -13.06 14.07 4.48
C HIS A 488 -11.73 13.36 4.24
N GLY A 489 -10.60 14.01 4.54
CA GLY A 489 -9.27 13.45 4.31
C GLY A 489 -8.94 13.14 2.85
N GLY A 490 -9.56 13.87 1.91
CA GLY A 490 -9.40 13.69 0.46
C GLY A 490 -9.84 12.33 -0.06
N GLN A 491 -10.90 11.77 0.51
CA GLN A 491 -11.49 10.53 0.02
C GLN A 491 -12.59 10.80 -1.03
N PRO A 492 -12.78 9.92 -2.02
CA PRO A 492 -13.82 10.07 -3.03
C PRO A 492 -15.24 10.18 -2.46
N ILE A 493 -16.11 10.92 -3.15
CA ILE A 493 -17.49 11.16 -2.72
C ILE A 493 -18.39 9.97 -3.02
N ALA A 494 -19.02 9.38 -2.00
CA ALA A 494 -20.01 8.34 -2.22
C ALA A 494 -21.19 8.82 -3.10
N PRO A 495 -21.75 7.95 -3.97
CA PRO A 495 -22.92 8.28 -4.76
C PRO A 495 -24.14 8.59 -3.87
N GLU A 496 -25.12 9.31 -4.44
CA GLU A 496 -26.41 9.58 -3.75
C GLU A 496 -27.32 8.35 -3.69
N THR A 497 -26.84 7.23 -4.23
CA THR A 497 -27.54 5.97 -4.39
C THR A 497 -26.69 4.82 -3.85
N ILE A 498 -27.36 3.83 -3.27
CA ILE A 498 -26.78 2.57 -2.85
C ILE A 498 -27.04 1.57 -3.96
N ASN A 499 -26.01 1.31 -4.77
CA ASN A 499 -25.98 0.32 -5.85
C ASN A 499 -24.71 -0.54 -5.77
N TRP A 500 -24.14 -0.64 -4.57
CA TRP A 500 -22.76 -1.09 -4.38
C TRP A 500 -22.62 -1.98 -3.13
N THR A 501 -23.71 -2.37 -2.46
CA THR A 501 -23.70 -3.30 -1.31
C THR A 501 -24.82 -4.33 -1.44
N ASP A 502 -24.49 -5.64 -1.46
CA ASP A 502 -25.44 -6.77 -1.47
C ASP A 502 -26.58 -6.71 -2.53
N LEU A 503 -26.50 -5.77 -3.48
CA LEU A 503 -27.41 -5.60 -4.61
C LEU A 503 -26.75 -6.15 -5.88
N ALA A 504 -27.53 -6.84 -6.71
CA ALA A 504 -27.04 -7.45 -7.94
C ALA A 504 -26.67 -6.43 -9.04
N ARG A 505 -26.91 -5.13 -8.84
CA ARG A 505 -26.77 -4.07 -9.86
C ARG A 505 -25.81 -2.99 -9.41
N TYR A 506 -24.90 -2.59 -10.30
CA TYR A 506 -24.11 -1.35 -10.19
C TYR A 506 -24.32 -0.55 -11.48
N SER A 507 -24.95 0.63 -11.38
CA SER A 507 -25.54 1.32 -12.53
C SER A 507 -26.58 0.44 -13.26
N GLU A 508 -26.81 0.66 -14.56
CA GLU A 508 -27.82 -0.05 -15.37
C GLU A 508 -27.51 -1.55 -15.58
N SER A 509 -26.35 -2.04 -15.14
CA SER A 509 -25.91 -3.42 -15.37
C SER A 509 -26.09 -4.33 -14.14
N GLY A 510 -26.86 -5.42 -14.32
CA GLY A 510 -27.10 -6.47 -13.32
C GLY A 510 -25.99 -7.49 -13.12
N PHE A 511 -24.80 -7.25 -13.68
CA PHE A 511 -23.61 -8.10 -13.48
C PHE A 511 -22.35 -7.31 -13.10
N ALA A 512 -22.44 -5.97 -12.99
CA ALA A 512 -21.26 -5.11 -12.89
C ALA A 512 -20.68 -4.98 -11.47
N ALA A 513 -21.49 -5.10 -10.41
CA ALA A 513 -21.02 -4.80 -9.05
C ALA A 513 -19.90 -5.76 -8.56
N PRO A 514 -20.05 -7.10 -8.64
CA PRO A 514 -19.02 -8.04 -8.18
C PRO A 514 -17.74 -7.97 -9.03
N ILE A 515 -17.90 -7.77 -10.35
CA ILE A 515 -16.78 -7.66 -11.31
C ILE A 515 -15.99 -6.36 -11.10
N ALA A 516 -16.68 -5.25 -10.80
CA ALA A 516 -16.03 -3.99 -10.45
C ALA A 516 -15.38 -4.01 -9.06
N GLY A 517 -15.52 -5.12 -8.30
CA GLY A 517 -15.09 -5.22 -6.91
C GLY A 517 -15.78 -4.21 -5.99
N ARG A 518 -16.95 -3.70 -6.41
CA ARG A 518 -17.77 -2.79 -5.63
C ARG A 518 -18.74 -3.62 -4.81
N GLY A 519 -18.73 -3.37 -3.51
CA GLY A 519 -19.44 -4.18 -2.54
C GLY A 519 -18.64 -5.32 -1.95
N LYS A 520 -18.84 -5.50 -0.65
CA LYS A 520 -18.46 -6.69 0.10
C LYS A 520 -19.76 -7.41 0.42
N GLU A 521 -19.85 -8.71 0.14
CA GLU A 521 -20.97 -9.52 0.62
C GLU A 521 -20.91 -9.55 2.15
N LEU A 522 -21.67 -8.65 2.77
CA LEU A 522 -21.83 -8.64 4.23
C LEU A 522 -23.05 -9.46 4.64
N GLY A 523 -23.86 -9.89 3.66
CA GLY A 523 -25.15 -10.51 3.92
C GLY A 523 -26.10 -9.51 4.60
N LEU A 524 -25.96 -8.23 4.25
CA LEU A 524 -26.92 -7.20 4.59
C LEU A 524 -27.99 -7.17 3.52
N LEU A 525 -29.18 -6.74 3.91
CA LEU A 525 -30.28 -6.48 3.00
C LEU A 525 -30.56 -4.98 3.06
N VAL A 526 -30.53 -4.32 1.91
CA VAL A 526 -30.83 -2.89 1.81
C VAL A 526 -32.24 -2.74 1.25
N GLU A 527 -33.10 -2.04 1.99
CA GLU A 527 -34.45 -1.68 1.56
C GLU A 527 -34.57 -0.16 1.45
N GLY A 528 -35.40 0.33 0.54
CA GLY A 528 -35.66 1.76 0.38
C GLY A 528 -36.34 2.06 -0.94
N LYS A 529 -36.56 3.35 -1.23
CA LYS A 529 -37.11 3.76 -2.52
C LYS A 529 -36.05 3.66 -3.59
N GLU A 530 -36.45 3.22 -4.78
CA GLU A 530 -35.60 3.31 -5.95
C GLU A 530 -35.16 4.75 -6.18
N SER A 531 -33.90 4.86 -6.58
CA SER A 531 -33.28 6.10 -6.97
C SER A 531 -33.99 6.75 -8.16
N LEU A 532 -34.13 8.08 -8.12
CA LEU A 532 -34.64 8.87 -9.24
C LEU A 532 -33.64 8.98 -10.40
N LEU A 533 -32.41 8.49 -10.22
CA LEU A 533 -31.34 8.59 -11.22
C LEU A 533 -31.38 7.45 -12.24
N ALA A 534 -32.39 6.57 -12.19
CA ALA A 534 -32.57 5.40 -13.06
C ALA A 534 -31.36 4.44 -13.08
N ASP A 535 -30.52 4.49 -12.04
CA ASP A 535 -29.28 3.72 -11.92
C ASP A 535 -29.47 2.35 -11.25
N GLY A 536 -30.72 1.91 -11.08
CA GLY A 536 -31.08 0.64 -10.47
C GLY A 536 -30.74 0.50 -8.97
N GLY A 537 -30.35 1.60 -8.32
CA GLY A 537 -29.98 1.66 -6.90
C GLY A 537 -31.09 2.15 -5.98
N ILE A 538 -30.85 2.06 -4.67
CA ILE A 538 -31.73 2.58 -3.61
C ILE A 538 -31.24 3.97 -3.22
N SER A 539 -32.13 4.96 -3.07
CA SER A 539 -31.74 6.30 -2.61
C SER A 539 -31.16 6.26 -1.19
N CYS A 540 -29.97 6.84 -0.98
CA CYS A 540 -29.31 6.93 0.33
C CYS A 540 -30.21 7.58 1.39
N GLN A 541 -31.12 8.48 1.00
CA GLN A 541 -32.04 9.18 1.90
C GLN A 541 -33.15 8.28 2.47
N THR A 542 -33.45 7.19 1.78
CA THR A 542 -34.55 6.28 2.13
C THR A 542 -34.08 4.89 2.51
N ALA A 543 -32.76 4.68 2.48
CA ALA A 543 -32.16 3.39 2.66
C ALA A 543 -32.20 2.96 4.13
N THR A 544 -32.59 1.72 4.36
CA THR A 544 -32.52 1.02 5.64
C THR A 544 -31.65 -0.22 5.46
N PHE A 545 -30.66 -0.37 6.34
CA PHE A 545 -29.75 -1.51 6.31
C PHE A 545 -30.21 -2.54 7.32
N LEU A 546 -30.39 -3.77 6.86
CA LEU A 546 -30.87 -4.89 7.66
C LEU A 546 -29.80 -5.99 7.70
N ASN A 547 -29.61 -6.62 8.86
CA ASN A 547 -28.78 -7.82 8.95
C ASN A 547 -29.53 -9.07 8.44
N LYS A 548 -28.88 -10.25 8.48
CA LYS A 548 -29.51 -11.53 8.07
C LYS A 548 -30.79 -11.88 8.84
N SER A 549 -30.96 -11.38 10.07
CA SER A 549 -32.18 -11.56 10.86
C SER A 549 -33.21 -10.44 10.64
N ARG A 550 -33.04 -9.60 9.62
CA ARG A 550 -33.86 -8.41 9.31
C ARG A 550 -33.94 -7.37 10.42
N ALA A 551 -32.97 -7.35 11.34
CA ALA A 551 -32.86 -6.28 12.31
C ALA A 551 -32.17 -5.08 11.65
N ALA A 552 -32.73 -3.89 11.85
CA ALA A 552 -32.12 -2.65 11.39
C ALA A 552 -30.77 -2.44 12.07
N ILE A 553 -29.80 -2.02 11.27
CA ILE A 553 -28.46 -1.65 11.71
C ILE A 553 -28.13 -0.25 11.20
N ASP A 554 -27.17 0.38 11.85
CA ASP A 554 -26.64 1.66 11.38
C ASP A 554 -26.08 1.53 9.96
N GLN A 555 -26.20 2.61 9.20
CA GLN A 555 -25.64 2.67 7.86
C GLN A 555 -24.15 2.28 7.89
N PRO A 556 -23.74 1.25 7.14
CA PRO A 556 -22.33 0.96 6.96
C PRO A 556 -21.65 2.15 6.27
N ARG A 557 -20.44 2.48 6.74
CA ARG A 557 -19.70 3.67 6.29
C ARG A 557 -19.45 3.66 4.78
N SER A 558 -19.73 4.76 4.10
CA SER A 558 -19.94 4.77 2.64
C SER A 558 -18.67 4.63 1.79
N THR A 559 -17.56 5.13 2.31
CA THR A 559 -16.22 5.08 1.71
C THR A 559 -15.67 3.66 1.60
N HIS A 560 -16.14 2.74 2.43
CA HIS A 560 -15.74 1.32 2.41
C HIS A 560 -16.23 0.53 1.21
N TYR A 561 -17.19 1.02 0.41
CA TYR A 561 -17.79 0.15 -0.60
C TYR A 561 -18.20 0.71 -1.97
N SER A 562 -18.11 2.02 -2.22
CA SER A 562 -18.46 2.56 -3.55
C SER A 562 -17.31 3.13 -4.36
N GLY A 563 -16.13 3.35 -3.81
CA GLY A 563 -15.02 4.03 -4.51
C GLY A 563 -15.29 5.51 -4.81
N GLY A 564 -16.54 5.96 -4.87
CA GLY A 564 -16.97 7.35 -5.00
C GLY A 564 -16.55 8.08 -6.27
N LEU A 565 -16.91 9.36 -6.35
CA LEU A 565 -16.44 10.34 -7.32
C LEU A 565 -15.12 10.94 -6.82
N ALA A 566 -14.04 10.71 -7.55
CA ALA A 566 -12.75 11.36 -7.29
C ALA A 566 -12.67 12.70 -8.00
N VAL A 567 -13.00 12.70 -9.29
CA VAL A 567 -12.86 13.87 -10.17
C VAL A 567 -14.08 14.00 -11.06
N ALA A 568 -14.56 15.23 -11.23
CA ALA A 568 -15.54 15.59 -12.24
C ALA A 568 -15.02 16.74 -13.11
N VAL A 569 -15.12 16.57 -14.43
CA VAL A 569 -14.88 17.61 -15.42
C VAL A 569 -16.18 17.84 -16.17
N GLN A 570 -16.77 19.01 -16.03
CA GLN A 570 -18.04 19.37 -16.64
C GLN A 570 -17.87 20.49 -17.64
N LEU A 571 -18.45 20.29 -18.82
CA LEU A 571 -18.36 21.24 -19.90
C LEU A 571 -19.73 21.82 -20.20
N PHE A 572 -19.75 23.10 -20.54
CA PHE A 572 -20.97 23.83 -20.86
C PHE A 572 -20.72 24.58 -22.18
N PRO A 573 -21.59 24.44 -23.19
CA PRO A 573 -21.49 25.25 -24.38
C PRO A 573 -21.83 26.69 -23.99
N ASP A 574 -21.01 27.65 -24.38
CA ASP A 574 -21.39 29.05 -24.25
C ASP A 574 -22.41 29.37 -25.34
N ALA A 575 -23.42 30.19 -25.01
CA ALA A 575 -24.39 30.63 -26.00
C ALA A 575 -23.64 31.32 -27.16
N PRO A 576 -24.02 31.09 -28.44
CA PRO A 576 -23.42 31.84 -29.53
C PRO A 576 -23.63 33.32 -29.25
N GLU A 577 -22.55 34.12 -29.29
CA GLU A 577 -22.65 35.58 -29.28
C GLU A 577 -23.69 35.95 -30.34
N LEU A 578 -24.79 36.57 -29.92
CA LEU A 578 -25.70 37.24 -30.83
C LEU A 578 -24.84 38.25 -31.58
N ALA A 579 -24.61 37.99 -32.86
CA ALA A 579 -23.91 38.91 -33.73
C ALA A 579 -24.76 40.19 -33.81
N ASP A 580 -24.27 41.27 -33.18
CA ASP A 580 -24.74 42.63 -33.42
C ASP A 580 -24.32 43.12 -34.81
#